data_AF-A0A2N1ARS2-F1
#
_entry.id   AF-A0A2N1ARS2-F1
#
_cell.length_a   1.000
_cell.length_b   1.000
_cell.length_c   1.000
_cell.angle_alpha   90.00
_cell.angle_beta   90.00
_cell.angle_gamma   90.00
#
_symmetry.space_group_name_H-M   'P 1'
#
loop_
_entity.id
_entity.type
_entity.pdbx_description
1 polymer ?
#
loop_
_entity_poly.entity_id
_entity_poly.type
_entity_poly.pdbx_seq_one_letter_code
_entity_poly.pdbx_strand_id
1 'polypeptide(L)'
;MAAQQDEFETVASTTVIESLLNALIETGGVSLCLATADARPEPIVLMEQHRDQTLVMDLSSVDYLLHHLQGGAAFYLRGQAQGKVVQTPLLHLTETRHAGGRFLCCSDYPATLDVLQRRESFRAELRMGMVVAASLGSGDAEVAGELKDLSQDGCQLELPLAASGLLAEDANSLKLAFTFPDGTYFEVLGDARHQKTDAERHLLRVGFNFVECSAEQERQIWYFVCEIEREAARYNKEQQDERQPSPLFVLPNKRSGADELLGRRDVKRYATPMARRLVKVAAYLDAQLLSLQQGSDIDGRQLSRYADRILDLHDEDREALLFASRCLFPEPLVVRHGIAVAIHLLDFVGASMPRELRKAIVASGLIHDLGKALVPQVLFKAPHFEASHRKVVSEHVQLLLDRLHGCQWLSVAIVQAVIGGINERMDGSGYPEGVGGTELSELAKASAVVDVVEAMRRDRADRPAKTVQQIYRHLLQHPHQFDMRWIKRYIEHFKGLPVGSLARFSSQQQGWILRLDAKGNPTEVLLAPQAEPPMRDNVGAIVKDDVTERLGRTVGEIAVST
;
A
#
# COMPACT_ATOMS: atom_id res chain seq x y z
N MET A 1 8.56 -4.49 -42.76
CA MET A 1 9.40 -3.28 -42.65
C MET A 1 10.81 -3.74 -42.33
N ALA A 2 11.78 -3.35 -43.15
CA ALA A 2 13.18 -3.76 -43.02
C ALA A 2 13.75 -3.28 -41.68
N ALA A 3 14.48 -4.16 -40.99
CA ALA A 3 15.25 -3.80 -39.81
C ALA A 3 16.34 -2.80 -40.23
N GLN A 4 16.18 -1.54 -39.86
CA GLN A 4 17.27 -0.57 -39.89
C GLN A 4 18.32 -1.07 -38.90
N GLN A 5 19.48 -1.50 -39.39
CA GLN A 5 20.67 -1.65 -38.56
C GLN A 5 21.09 -0.24 -38.14
N ASP A 6 21.05 0.03 -36.84
CA ASP A 6 21.54 1.27 -36.25
C ASP A 6 23.06 1.38 -36.53
N GLU A 7 23.48 2.30 -37.41
CA GLU A 7 24.86 2.47 -37.87
C GLU A 7 25.62 3.40 -36.91
N PHE A 8 26.52 2.84 -36.08
CA PHE A 8 27.35 3.61 -35.15
C PHE A 8 28.58 4.20 -35.85
N GLU A 9 28.94 5.44 -35.51
CA GLU A 9 30.15 6.11 -35.97
C GLU A 9 31.23 6.10 -34.88
N THR A 10 32.41 5.55 -35.18
CA THR A 10 33.53 5.49 -34.23
C THR A 10 34.31 6.81 -34.20
N VAL A 11 34.40 7.42 -33.01
CA VAL A 11 35.12 8.64 -32.70
C VAL A 11 36.43 8.32 -31.98
N ALA A 12 37.55 8.82 -32.50
CA ALA A 12 38.89 8.67 -31.91
C ALA A 12 39.50 10.00 -31.43
N SER A 13 38.78 11.12 -31.57
CA SER A 13 39.29 12.45 -31.18
C SER A 13 39.27 12.61 -29.67
N THR A 14 40.44 12.80 -29.04
CA THR A 14 40.58 12.88 -27.59
C THR A 14 39.72 13.98 -26.97
N THR A 15 39.60 15.13 -27.63
CA THR A 15 38.77 16.25 -27.14
C THR A 15 37.27 15.92 -27.19
N VAL A 16 36.85 15.17 -28.20
CA VAL A 16 35.44 14.74 -28.34
C VAL A 16 35.12 13.62 -27.36
N ILE A 17 36.04 12.67 -27.18
CA ILE A 17 35.92 11.59 -26.19
C ILE A 17 35.80 12.19 -24.78
N GLU A 18 36.68 13.11 -24.43
CA GLU A 18 36.66 13.82 -23.15
C GLU A 18 35.34 14.57 -22.93
N SER A 19 34.83 15.27 -23.95
CA SER A 19 33.56 15.99 -23.89
C SER A 19 32.35 15.05 -23.71
N LEU A 20 32.31 13.93 -24.45
CA LEU A 20 31.22 12.96 -24.36
C LEU A 20 31.25 12.21 -23.02
N LEU A 21 32.43 11.83 -22.52
CA LEU A 21 32.58 11.22 -21.20
C LEU A 21 32.24 12.19 -20.08
N ASN A 22 32.59 13.48 -20.20
CA ASN A 22 32.16 14.51 -19.24
C ASN A 22 30.65 14.65 -19.24
N ALA A 23 30.00 14.66 -20.42
CA ALA A 23 28.54 14.68 -20.49
C ALA A 23 27.90 13.41 -19.88
N LEU A 24 28.53 12.23 -20.02
CA LEU A 24 28.10 11.00 -19.35
C LEU A 24 28.31 11.04 -17.83
N ILE A 25 29.35 11.71 -17.34
CA ILE A 25 29.59 11.94 -15.91
C ILE A 25 28.59 12.96 -15.34
N GLU A 26 28.32 14.04 -16.07
CA GLU A 26 27.38 15.10 -15.68
C GLU A 26 25.92 14.62 -15.63
N THR A 27 25.57 13.66 -16.48
CA THR A 27 24.28 12.94 -16.47
C THR A 27 24.29 11.81 -15.45
N GLY A 28 25.45 11.23 -15.13
CA GLY A 28 25.68 10.27 -14.06
C GLY A 28 25.05 8.89 -14.26
N GLY A 29 24.24 8.67 -15.30
CA GLY A 29 23.53 7.41 -15.56
C GLY A 29 24.07 6.72 -16.81
N VAL A 30 24.82 5.64 -16.63
CA VAL A 30 25.37 4.83 -17.72
C VAL A 30 24.99 3.37 -17.49
N SER A 31 24.69 2.62 -18.55
CA SER A 31 24.44 1.19 -18.45
C SER A 31 25.72 0.40 -18.74
N LEU A 32 26.09 -0.48 -17.82
CA LEU A 32 27.11 -1.50 -18.00
C LEU A 32 26.50 -2.72 -18.67
N CYS A 33 27.08 -3.17 -19.78
CA CYS A 33 26.66 -4.37 -20.50
C CYS A 33 27.84 -5.36 -20.54
N LEU A 34 27.65 -6.59 -20.05
CA LEU A 34 28.67 -7.63 -20.18
C LEU A 34 28.80 -8.07 -21.65
N ALA A 35 29.98 -8.52 -22.06
CA ALA A 35 30.26 -8.95 -23.44
C ALA A 35 29.60 -10.29 -23.85
N THR A 36 28.68 -10.85 -23.06
CA THR A 36 27.99 -12.10 -23.37
C THR A 36 26.69 -11.84 -24.14
N ALA A 37 26.32 -12.75 -25.05
CA ALA A 37 25.24 -12.54 -26.01
C ALA A 37 23.85 -12.30 -25.40
N ASP A 38 23.64 -12.71 -24.14
CA ASP A 38 22.38 -12.55 -23.40
C ASP A 38 22.48 -11.56 -22.22
N ALA A 39 23.59 -10.81 -22.11
CA ALA A 39 23.80 -9.87 -21.03
C ALA A 39 22.87 -8.67 -21.13
N ARG A 40 22.19 -8.37 -20.02
CA ARG A 40 21.30 -7.22 -19.90
C ARG A 40 22.08 -5.97 -19.49
N PRO A 41 21.66 -4.76 -19.93
CA PRO A 41 22.24 -3.51 -19.47
C PRO A 41 21.90 -3.27 -18.00
N GLU A 42 22.90 -2.97 -17.20
CA GLU A 42 22.79 -2.77 -15.76
C GLU A 42 23.16 -1.33 -15.39
N PRO A 43 22.31 -0.60 -14.66
CA PRO A 43 22.53 0.83 -14.40
C PRO A 43 23.65 1.03 -13.36
N ILE A 44 24.64 1.81 -13.75
CA ILE A 44 25.79 2.20 -12.92
C ILE A 44 26.02 3.70 -12.99
N VAL A 45 26.84 4.22 -12.08
CA VAL A 45 27.22 5.64 -12.08
C VAL A 45 28.65 5.78 -12.57
N LEU A 46 28.85 6.55 -13.65
CA LEU A 46 30.18 6.98 -14.07
C LEU A 46 30.55 8.23 -13.27
N MET A 47 31.54 8.10 -12.40
CA MET A 47 31.84 9.08 -11.36
C MET A 47 32.81 10.14 -11.84
N GLU A 48 33.94 9.69 -12.38
CA GLU A 48 35.06 10.55 -12.74
C GLU A 48 35.79 9.97 -13.94
N GLN A 49 36.41 10.85 -14.72
CA GLN A 49 37.41 10.45 -15.71
C GLN A 49 38.74 11.12 -15.37
N HIS A 50 39.80 10.32 -15.41
CA HIS A 50 41.16 10.81 -15.49
C HIS A 50 41.64 10.54 -16.90
N ARG A 51 41.72 11.61 -17.69
CA ARG A 51 42.09 11.58 -19.10
C ARG A 51 43.34 10.74 -19.33
N ASP A 52 43.27 9.85 -20.32
CA ASP A 52 44.33 8.93 -20.73
C ASP A 52 44.83 7.99 -19.62
N GLN A 53 44.11 7.87 -18.50
CA GLN A 53 44.49 7.04 -17.35
C GLN A 53 43.41 6.04 -16.97
N THR A 54 42.28 6.51 -16.43
CA THR A 54 41.25 5.62 -15.89
C THR A 54 39.87 6.26 -15.92
N LEU A 55 38.85 5.42 -16.04
CA LEU A 55 37.48 5.76 -15.69
C LEU A 55 37.18 5.23 -14.29
N VAL A 56 36.44 6.00 -13.50
CA VAL A 56 36.00 5.61 -12.15
C VAL A 56 34.49 5.48 -12.17
N MET A 57 33.98 4.36 -11.68
CA MET A 57 32.56 4.04 -11.66
C MET A 57 32.13 3.50 -10.30
N ASP A 58 30.89 3.79 -9.90
CA ASP A 58 30.26 3.22 -8.71
C ASP A 58 29.39 2.03 -9.11
N LEU A 59 29.77 0.84 -8.65
CA LEU A 59 29.09 -0.42 -8.91
C LEU A 59 28.28 -0.91 -7.70
N SER A 60 28.01 -0.06 -6.72
CA SER A 60 27.30 -0.46 -5.49
C SER A 60 25.88 -0.95 -5.74
N SER A 61 25.21 -0.48 -6.81
CA SER A 61 23.87 -0.93 -7.22
C SER A 61 23.86 -2.31 -7.87
N VAL A 62 25.03 -2.78 -8.32
CA VAL A 62 25.24 -4.01 -9.08
C VAL A 62 26.34 -4.86 -8.45
N ASP A 63 26.43 -4.85 -7.12
CA ASP A 63 27.46 -5.54 -6.35
C ASP A 63 27.51 -7.06 -6.63
N TYR A 64 26.37 -7.65 -6.98
CA TYR A 64 26.26 -9.04 -7.43
C TYR A 64 27.06 -9.34 -8.72
N LEU A 65 27.38 -8.33 -9.55
CA LEU A 65 28.25 -8.47 -10.74
C LEU A 65 29.73 -8.35 -10.42
N LEU A 66 30.11 -7.79 -9.26
CA LEU A 66 31.51 -7.52 -8.93
C LEU A 66 32.37 -8.78 -9.00
N HIS A 67 31.84 -9.91 -8.52
CA HIS A 67 32.55 -11.19 -8.57
C HIS A 67 32.87 -11.62 -10.02
N HIS A 68 31.96 -11.38 -10.96
CA HIS A 68 32.20 -11.70 -12.38
C HIS A 68 33.18 -10.71 -13.03
N LEU A 69 33.04 -9.42 -12.74
CA LEU A 69 33.91 -8.37 -13.27
C LEU A 69 35.35 -8.50 -12.75
N GLN A 70 35.53 -8.77 -11.45
CA GLN A 70 36.82 -9.09 -10.84
C GLN A 70 37.42 -10.40 -11.37
N GLY A 71 36.57 -11.33 -11.81
CA GLY A 71 36.96 -12.54 -12.53
C GLY A 71 37.46 -12.31 -13.96
N GLY A 72 37.49 -11.05 -14.43
CA GLY A 72 38.02 -10.67 -15.74
C GLY A 72 36.97 -10.54 -16.85
N ALA A 73 35.68 -10.59 -16.53
CA ALA A 73 34.62 -10.42 -17.52
C ALA A 73 34.73 -9.05 -18.21
N ALA A 74 34.74 -9.06 -19.55
CA ALA A 74 34.71 -7.85 -20.36
C ALA A 74 33.31 -7.22 -20.34
N PHE A 75 33.25 -5.90 -20.35
CA PHE A 75 32.01 -5.15 -20.41
C PHE A 75 32.17 -3.90 -21.26
N TYR A 76 31.08 -3.30 -21.71
CA TYR A 76 31.10 -1.97 -22.31
C TYR A 76 30.08 -1.09 -21.61
N LEU A 77 30.30 0.21 -21.70
CA LEU A 77 29.42 1.23 -21.17
C LEU A 77 28.59 1.83 -22.30
N ARG A 78 27.31 2.04 -22.04
CA ARG A 78 26.39 2.68 -22.97
C ARG A 78 25.58 3.76 -22.26
N GLY A 79 25.53 4.94 -22.83
CA GLY A 79 24.76 6.06 -22.28
C GLY A 79 24.35 7.05 -23.37
N GLN A 80 23.65 8.10 -22.97
CA GLN A 80 23.31 9.19 -23.88
C GLN A 80 24.05 10.46 -23.49
N ALA A 81 24.68 11.09 -24.47
CA ALA A 81 25.38 12.36 -24.30
C ALA A 81 25.11 13.24 -25.51
N GLN A 82 24.70 14.49 -25.27
CA GLN A 82 24.51 15.49 -26.33
C GLN A 82 23.56 15.02 -27.46
N GLY A 83 22.46 14.34 -27.10
CA GLY A 83 21.48 13.81 -28.05
C GLY A 83 21.96 12.60 -28.88
N LYS A 84 23.10 12.01 -28.52
CA LYS A 84 23.70 10.84 -29.18
C LYS A 84 23.79 9.67 -28.21
N VAL A 85 23.59 8.46 -28.72
CA VAL A 85 23.90 7.24 -27.95
C VAL A 85 25.40 7.00 -28.06
N VAL A 86 26.09 6.99 -26.93
CA VAL A 86 27.54 6.77 -26.84
C VAL A 86 27.78 5.40 -26.24
N GLN A 87 28.73 4.67 -26.82
CA GLN A 87 29.15 3.35 -26.39
C GLN A 87 30.68 3.27 -26.32
N THR A 88 31.21 2.68 -25.26
CA THR A 88 32.66 2.42 -25.15
C THR A 88 33.03 1.14 -25.90
N PRO A 89 34.31 0.94 -26.24
CA PRO A 89 34.85 -0.39 -26.51
C PRO A 89 34.71 -1.29 -25.27
N LEU A 90 35.05 -2.57 -25.44
CA LEU A 90 35.17 -3.48 -24.32
C LEU A 90 36.26 -2.99 -23.35
N LEU A 91 35.88 -2.93 -22.08
CA LEU A 91 36.66 -2.53 -20.93
C LEU A 91 36.81 -3.71 -19.97
N HIS A 92 37.82 -3.62 -19.12
CA HIS A 92 38.07 -4.54 -18.02
C HIS A 92 38.25 -3.76 -16.73
N LEU A 93 37.91 -4.39 -15.62
CA LEU A 93 38.08 -3.81 -14.29
C LEU A 93 39.55 -3.91 -13.88
N THR A 94 40.17 -2.77 -13.58
CA THR A 94 41.59 -2.67 -13.21
C THR A 94 41.80 -2.62 -11.70
N GLU A 95 40.89 -1.96 -10.98
CA GLU A 95 40.97 -1.82 -9.52
C GLU A 95 39.57 -1.76 -8.89
N THR A 96 39.38 -2.36 -7.72
CA THR A 96 38.16 -2.21 -6.88
C THR A 96 38.55 -1.68 -5.51
N ARG A 97 37.86 -0.64 -5.05
CA ARG A 97 38.02 -0.06 -3.70
C ARG A 97 36.66 -0.06 -2.99
N HIS A 98 36.66 -0.52 -1.75
CA HIS A 98 35.49 -0.43 -0.89
C HIS A 98 35.71 0.66 0.17
N ALA A 99 34.94 1.74 0.09
CA ALA A 99 35.02 2.88 0.99
C ALA A 99 33.62 3.40 1.33
N GLY A 100 33.32 3.58 2.63
CA GLY A 100 32.05 4.15 3.08
C GLY A 100 30.79 3.36 2.68
N GLY A 101 30.92 2.05 2.43
CA GLY A 101 29.81 1.20 1.96
C GLY A 101 29.56 1.26 0.45
N ARG A 102 30.47 1.86 -0.33
CA ARG A 102 30.42 1.90 -1.80
C ARG A 102 31.51 1.06 -2.43
N PHE A 103 31.20 0.48 -3.58
CA PHE A 103 32.13 -0.25 -4.45
C PHE A 103 32.56 0.63 -5.62
N LEU A 104 33.66 1.36 -5.42
CA LEU A 104 34.28 2.18 -6.47
C LEU A 104 35.22 1.32 -7.30
N CYS A 105 34.98 1.27 -8.60
CA CYS A 105 35.73 0.44 -9.53
C CYS A 105 36.38 1.31 -10.61
N CYS A 106 37.56 0.89 -11.04
CA CYS A 106 38.34 1.55 -12.08
C CYS A 106 38.40 0.68 -13.33
N SER A 107 38.47 1.30 -14.51
CA SER A 107 38.81 0.66 -15.78
C SER A 107 39.79 1.53 -16.57
N ASP A 108 40.43 0.95 -17.59
CA ASP A 108 41.23 1.71 -18.53
C ASP A 108 40.42 2.82 -19.23
N TYR A 109 41.11 3.88 -19.64
CA TYR A 109 40.52 4.97 -20.42
C TYR A 109 40.32 4.54 -21.89
N PRO A 110 39.12 4.72 -22.48
CA PRO A 110 38.85 4.24 -23.84
C PRO A 110 39.56 5.10 -24.90
N ALA A 111 40.22 4.46 -25.85
CA ALA A 111 40.89 5.13 -26.98
C ALA A 111 39.91 5.60 -28.08
N THR A 112 38.73 5.00 -28.13
CA THR A 112 37.66 5.31 -29.09
C THR A 112 36.30 5.24 -28.41
N LEU A 113 35.27 5.86 -29.00
CA LEU A 113 33.87 5.71 -28.61
C LEU A 113 33.02 5.52 -29.86
N ASP A 114 32.02 4.64 -29.79
CA ASP A 114 31.02 4.47 -30.85
C ASP A 114 29.80 5.34 -30.57
N VAL A 115 29.34 6.08 -31.57
CA VAL A 115 28.34 7.13 -31.40
C VAL A 115 27.23 6.97 -32.44
N LEU A 116 25.98 6.88 -31.99
CA LEU A 116 24.80 6.77 -32.85
C LEU A 116 23.90 8.01 -32.68
N GLN A 117 23.62 8.68 -33.79
CA GLN A 117 22.71 9.83 -33.84
C GLN A 117 21.30 9.37 -34.22
N ARG A 118 20.37 9.36 -33.26
CA ARG A 118 18.96 9.00 -33.52
C ARG A 118 18.15 10.22 -33.94
N ARG A 119 17.24 10.06 -34.91
CA ARG A 119 16.35 11.13 -35.41
C ARG A 119 15.10 11.36 -34.55
N GLU A 120 14.79 10.44 -33.64
CA GLU A 120 13.73 10.58 -32.64
C GLU A 120 14.25 10.02 -31.31
N SER A 121 14.02 10.75 -30.22
CA SER A 121 14.32 10.28 -28.88
C SER A 121 13.46 9.07 -28.52
N PHE A 122 14.05 8.14 -27.77
CA PHE A 122 13.34 6.97 -27.29
C PHE A 122 12.17 7.38 -26.37
N ARG A 123 10.99 6.77 -26.57
CA ARG A 123 9.79 6.99 -25.75
C ARG A 123 9.56 5.81 -24.83
N ALA A 124 9.63 6.05 -23.53
CA ALA A 124 9.30 5.08 -22.50
C ALA A 124 7.78 5.09 -22.25
N GLU A 125 7.12 3.96 -22.50
CA GLU A 125 5.68 3.80 -22.29
C GLU A 125 5.36 3.37 -20.85
N LEU A 126 4.40 4.05 -20.21
CA LEU A 126 3.91 3.66 -18.89
C LEU A 126 2.89 2.52 -19.02
N ARG A 127 3.19 1.39 -18.39
CA ARG A 127 2.33 0.19 -18.40
C ARG A 127 1.27 0.24 -17.29
N MET A 128 0.27 -0.63 -17.38
CA MET A 128 -0.75 -0.81 -16.34
C MET A 128 -0.10 -0.99 -14.95
N GLY A 129 -0.41 -0.07 -14.01
CA GLY A 129 0.16 -0.04 -12.67
C GLY A 129 1.30 0.97 -12.46
N MET A 130 1.81 1.60 -13.52
CA MET A 130 2.77 2.71 -13.46
C MET A 130 2.01 4.03 -13.63
N VAL A 131 1.43 4.54 -12.54
CA VAL A 131 0.62 5.77 -12.58
C VAL A 131 1.51 6.96 -12.24
N VAL A 132 1.64 7.90 -13.17
CA VAL A 132 2.27 9.20 -12.94
C VAL A 132 1.20 10.26 -13.18
N ALA A 133 0.84 10.98 -12.12
CA ALA A 133 -0.15 12.03 -12.21
C ALA A 133 0.45 13.19 -12.98
N ALA A 134 -0.31 13.74 -13.92
CA ALA A 134 0.08 14.92 -14.68
C ALA A 134 -0.93 16.04 -14.42
N SER A 135 -0.47 17.28 -14.46
CA SER A 135 -1.38 18.43 -14.56
C SER A 135 -0.95 19.37 -15.67
N LEU A 136 -1.96 19.98 -16.28
CA LEU A 136 -1.84 20.96 -17.36
C LEU A 136 -2.34 22.30 -16.83
N GLY A 137 -1.47 23.30 -16.78
CA GLY A 137 -1.80 24.66 -16.33
C GLY A 137 -1.70 25.69 -17.45
N SER A 138 -2.70 26.58 -17.52
CA SER A 138 -2.65 27.84 -18.28
C SER A 138 -3.23 28.96 -17.41
N GLY A 139 -2.41 29.92 -17.00
CA GLY A 139 -2.84 30.99 -16.08
C GLY A 139 -3.30 30.43 -14.72
N ASP A 140 -4.53 30.76 -14.30
CA ASP A 140 -5.14 30.32 -13.03
C ASP A 140 -5.92 28.99 -13.15
N ALA A 141 -5.98 28.39 -14.34
CA ALA A 141 -6.72 27.15 -14.57
C ALA A 141 -5.77 25.95 -14.70
N GLU A 142 -6.03 24.90 -13.91
CA GLU A 142 -5.26 23.66 -13.89
C GLU A 142 -6.17 22.45 -14.10
N VAL A 143 -5.74 21.52 -14.95
CA VAL A 143 -6.46 20.28 -15.23
C VAL A 143 -5.57 19.07 -14.95
N ALA A 144 -6.07 18.17 -14.13
CA ALA A 144 -5.41 16.90 -13.82
C ALA A 144 -5.60 15.86 -14.94
N GLY A 145 -4.59 15.03 -15.12
CA GLY A 145 -4.55 13.92 -16.05
C GLY A 145 -3.46 12.91 -15.69
N GLU A 146 -3.08 12.09 -16.67
CA GLU A 146 -2.09 11.02 -16.48
C GLU A 146 -1.06 11.01 -17.61
N LEU A 147 0.20 10.77 -17.25
CA LEU A 147 1.28 10.55 -18.21
C LEU A 147 1.21 9.13 -18.79
N LYS A 148 1.25 9.01 -20.12
CA LYS A 148 1.19 7.71 -20.84
C LYS A 148 2.50 7.32 -21.49
N ASP A 149 3.25 8.29 -22.00
CA ASP A 149 4.64 8.09 -22.43
C ASP A 149 5.50 9.32 -22.14
N LEU A 150 6.80 9.10 -22.00
CA LEU A 150 7.79 10.16 -21.80
C LEU A 150 9.03 9.89 -22.67
N SER A 151 9.57 10.95 -23.27
CA SER A 151 10.85 10.99 -23.98
C SER A 151 11.64 12.22 -23.58
N GLN A 152 12.87 12.33 -24.06
CA GLN A 152 13.72 13.50 -23.83
C GLN A 152 13.13 14.78 -24.42
N ASP A 153 12.39 14.68 -25.52
CA ASP A 153 11.87 15.85 -26.25
C ASP A 153 10.39 16.15 -25.95
N GLY A 154 9.67 15.26 -25.28
CA GLY A 154 8.23 15.43 -25.06
C GLY A 154 7.52 14.26 -24.39
N CYS A 155 6.21 14.36 -24.26
CA CYS A 155 5.37 13.36 -23.59
C CYS A 155 3.98 13.22 -24.21
N GLN A 156 3.26 12.17 -23.84
CA GLN A 156 1.82 12.02 -24.10
C GLN A 156 1.03 12.00 -22.81
N LEU A 157 -0.02 12.83 -22.72
CA LEU A 157 -0.95 12.90 -21.61
C LEU A 157 -2.33 12.41 -21.99
N GLU A 158 -3.03 11.83 -21.03
CA GLU A 158 -4.47 11.54 -21.07
C GLU A 158 -5.19 12.47 -20.08
N LEU A 159 -6.13 13.25 -20.59
CA LEU A 159 -6.81 14.34 -19.90
C LEU A 159 -8.33 14.16 -20.01
N PRO A 160 -9.14 14.70 -19.09
CA PRO A 160 -10.59 14.74 -19.26
C PRO A 160 -10.98 15.63 -20.45
N LEU A 161 -12.12 15.34 -21.10
CA LEU A 161 -12.60 16.10 -22.26
C LEU A 161 -12.71 17.62 -21.99
N ALA A 162 -12.93 18.02 -20.74
CA ALA A 162 -12.98 19.42 -20.30
C ALA A 162 -11.66 20.19 -20.55
N ALA A 163 -10.53 19.49 -20.67
CA ALA A 163 -9.22 20.07 -20.99
C ALA A 163 -9.16 20.67 -22.41
N SER A 164 -10.10 20.30 -23.30
CA SER A 164 -10.14 20.81 -24.67
C SER A 164 -10.27 22.33 -24.74
N GLY A 165 -10.87 22.98 -23.73
CA GLY A 165 -11.00 24.44 -23.67
C GLY A 165 -9.66 25.14 -23.44
N LEU A 166 -8.81 24.57 -22.58
CA LEU A 166 -7.46 25.07 -22.28
C LEU A 166 -6.49 24.95 -23.46
N LEU A 167 -6.71 23.93 -24.30
CA LEU A 167 -5.88 23.64 -25.47
C LEU A 167 -6.28 24.43 -26.72
N ALA A 168 -7.42 25.13 -26.69
CA ALA A 168 -7.92 25.93 -27.82
C ALA A 168 -7.37 27.37 -27.82
N GLU A 169 -6.69 27.80 -26.76
CA GLU A 169 -5.99 29.09 -26.68
C GLU A 169 -4.60 28.97 -27.34
N ASP A 170 -4.59 28.99 -28.67
CA ASP A 170 -3.47 28.66 -29.59
C ASP A 170 -2.20 29.56 -29.54
N ALA A 171 -1.84 30.21 -28.43
CA ALA A 171 -0.75 31.19 -28.43
C ALA A 171 0.39 30.98 -27.41
N ASN A 172 0.24 30.16 -26.37
CA ASN A 172 1.23 30.08 -25.30
C ASN A 172 1.64 28.65 -24.96
N SER A 173 2.92 28.47 -24.65
CA SER A 173 3.45 27.22 -24.08
C SER A 173 2.81 26.95 -22.73
N LEU A 174 2.34 25.71 -22.55
CA LEU A 174 1.55 25.31 -21.40
C LEU A 174 2.46 24.73 -20.32
N LYS A 175 2.11 24.95 -19.06
CA LYS A 175 2.84 24.39 -17.94
C LYS A 175 2.41 22.95 -17.70
N LEU A 176 3.36 22.02 -17.85
CA LEU A 176 3.18 20.61 -17.57
C LEU A 176 3.83 20.30 -16.24
N ALA A 177 3.10 19.65 -15.34
CA ALA A 177 3.66 19.14 -14.10
C ALA A 177 3.42 17.63 -13.99
N PHE A 178 4.44 16.90 -13.52
CA PHE A 178 4.39 15.46 -13.30
C PHE A 178 4.67 15.16 -11.83
N THR A 179 3.84 14.33 -11.22
CA THR A 179 4.04 13.81 -9.88
C THR A 179 4.20 12.30 -9.97
N PHE A 180 5.41 11.82 -9.70
CA PHE A 180 5.73 10.40 -9.65
C PHE A 180 5.29 9.79 -8.30
N PRO A 181 5.06 8.47 -8.23
CA PRO A 181 4.63 7.81 -6.99
C PRO A 181 5.55 8.04 -5.79
N ASP A 182 6.84 8.26 -6.01
CA ASP A 182 7.80 8.65 -4.99
C ASP A 182 7.71 10.11 -4.54
N GLY A 183 6.66 10.83 -4.94
CA GLY A 183 6.49 12.24 -4.64
C GLY A 183 7.48 13.14 -5.38
N THR A 184 8.31 12.60 -6.29
CA THR A 184 9.13 13.41 -7.18
C THR A 184 8.20 14.25 -8.05
N TYR A 185 8.39 15.56 -7.96
CA TYR A 185 7.63 16.55 -8.68
C TYR A 185 8.52 17.21 -9.73
N PHE A 186 8.02 17.34 -10.95
CA PHE A 186 8.75 17.94 -12.06
C PHE A 186 7.85 18.84 -12.89
N GLU A 187 8.35 20.01 -13.26
CA GLU A 187 7.64 20.97 -14.11
C GLU A 187 8.45 21.31 -15.35
N VAL A 188 7.75 21.42 -16.48
CA VAL A 188 8.33 21.81 -17.77
C VAL A 188 7.30 22.53 -18.62
N LEU A 189 7.75 23.42 -19.49
CA LEU A 189 6.88 24.04 -20.50
C LEU A 189 6.77 23.13 -21.71
N GLY A 190 5.57 23.04 -22.30
CA GLY A 190 5.36 22.26 -23.50
C GLY A 190 4.31 22.84 -24.44
N ASP A 191 4.55 22.65 -25.73
CA ASP A 191 3.62 23.01 -26.79
C ASP A 191 2.81 21.77 -27.19
N ALA A 192 1.49 21.90 -27.25
CA ALA A 192 0.61 20.83 -27.73
C ALA A 192 0.81 20.64 -29.25
N ARG A 193 0.97 19.38 -29.69
CA ARG A 193 1.24 19.04 -31.11
C ARG A 193 0.12 18.26 -31.77
N HIS A 194 -0.36 17.22 -31.10
CA HIS A 194 -1.38 16.32 -31.64
C HIS A 194 -2.41 16.00 -30.57
N GLN A 195 -3.70 16.05 -30.94
CA GLN A 195 -4.82 15.79 -30.04
C GLN A 195 -5.70 14.70 -30.65
N LYS A 196 -6.11 13.73 -29.83
CA LYS A 196 -7.02 12.65 -30.21
C LYS A 196 -8.09 12.46 -29.15
N THR A 197 -9.34 12.62 -29.56
CA THR A 197 -10.51 12.51 -28.68
C THR A 197 -11.06 11.08 -28.67
N ASP A 198 -11.37 10.56 -27.49
CA ASP A 198 -12.12 9.32 -27.29
C ASP A 198 -13.51 9.65 -26.71
N ALA A 199 -14.51 9.65 -27.57
CA ALA A 199 -15.88 10.04 -27.23
C ALA A 199 -16.60 9.03 -26.33
N GLU A 200 -16.23 7.74 -26.37
CA GLU A 200 -16.87 6.70 -25.54
C GLU A 200 -16.37 6.74 -24.10
N ARG A 201 -15.10 7.10 -23.89
CA ARG A 201 -14.48 7.18 -22.56
C ARG A 201 -14.48 8.57 -21.95
N HIS A 202 -14.96 9.57 -22.70
CA HIS A 202 -14.89 10.99 -22.32
C HIS A 202 -13.46 11.50 -22.01
N LEU A 203 -12.46 11.00 -22.76
CA LEU A 203 -11.04 11.32 -22.57
C LEU A 203 -10.41 11.97 -23.81
N LEU A 204 -9.37 12.76 -23.58
CA LEU A 204 -8.57 13.44 -24.59
C LEU A 204 -7.10 13.02 -24.43
N ARG A 205 -6.49 12.50 -25.50
CA ARG A 205 -5.05 12.24 -25.55
C ARG A 205 -4.32 13.35 -26.28
N VAL A 206 -3.28 13.88 -25.66
CA VAL A 206 -2.53 15.02 -26.20
C VAL A 206 -1.03 14.74 -26.14
N GLY A 207 -0.35 14.94 -27.25
CA GLY A 207 1.11 14.92 -27.33
C GLY A 207 1.67 16.32 -27.16
N PHE A 208 2.66 16.47 -26.28
CA PHE A 208 3.38 17.71 -26.03
C PHE A 208 4.85 17.59 -26.43
N ASN A 209 5.40 18.69 -26.96
CA ASN A 209 6.83 18.85 -27.18
C ASN A 209 7.36 19.83 -26.13
N PHE A 210 8.42 19.47 -25.42
CA PHE A 210 9.00 20.34 -24.41
C PHE A 210 9.70 21.54 -25.04
N VAL A 211 9.63 22.69 -24.37
CA VAL A 211 10.24 23.95 -24.80
C VAL A 211 10.99 24.59 -23.64
N GLU A 212 12.02 25.37 -23.97
CA GLU A 212 12.84 26.12 -22.99
C GLU A 212 13.42 25.26 -21.84
N CYS A 213 13.75 23.99 -22.12
CA CYS A 213 14.34 23.10 -21.12
C CYS A 213 15.77 23.55 -20.76
N SER A 214 16.04 23.67 -19.47
CA SER A 214 17.41 23.81 -18.96
C SER A 214 18.15 22.47 -18.99
N ALA A 215 19.49 22.51 -19.00
CA ALA A 215 20.32 21.31 -18.92
C ALA A 215 20.08 20.45 -17.65
N GLU A 216 19.54 21.04 -16.58
CA GLU A 216 19.11 20.28 -15.38
C GLU A 216 17.78 19.55 -15.62
N GLN A 217 16.82 20.21 -16.25
CA GLN A 217 15.55 19.59 -16.62
C GLN A 217 15.73 18.47 -17.64
N GLU A 218 16.59 18.66 -18.64
CA GLU A 218 16.93 17.60 -19.60
C GLU A 218 17.50 16.35 -18.92
N ARG A 219 18.36 16.53 -17.90
CA ARG A 219 18.91 15.43 -17.08
C ARG A 219 17.83 14.72 -16.26
N GLN A 220 16.92 15.48 -15.66
CA GLN A 220 15.81 14.91 -14.88
C GLN A 220 14.83 14.13 -15.78
N ILE A 221 14.49 14.67 -16.95
CA ILE A 221 13.64 13.99 -17.93
C ILE A 221 14.31 12.68 -18.37
N TRP A 222 15.60 12.70 -18.69
CA TRP A 222 16.34 11.50 -19.07
C TRP A 222 16.32 10.44 -17.96
N TYR A 223 16.57 10.84 -16.71
CA TYR A 223 16.46 9.95 -15.56
C TYR A 223 15.07 9.32 -15.45
N PHE A 224 14.00 10.10 -15.63
CA PHE A 224 12.63 9.58 -15.62
C PHE A 224 12.37 8.58 -16.75
N VAL A 225 12.84 8.85 -17.96
CA VAL A 225 12.72 7.94 -19.12
C VAL A 225 13.38 6.59 -18.82
N CYS A 226 14.61 6.59 -18.29
CA CYS A 226 15.32 5.35 -17.91
C CYS A 226 14.59 4.57 -16.82
N GLU A 227 14.05 5.27 -15.82
CA GLU A 227 13.36 4.64 -14.69
C GLU A 227 11.99 4.08 -15.06
N ILE A 228 11.24 4.77 -15.93
CA ILE A 228 10.02 4.25 -16.55
C ILE A 228 10.35 3.00 -17.36
N GLU A 229 11.39 3.02 -18.21
CA GLU A 229 11.80 1.85 -18.99
C GLU A 229 12.16 0.68 -18.08
N ARG A 230 12.96 0.93 -17.04
CA ARG A 230 13.37 -0.07 -16.05
C ARG A 230 12.17 -0.72 -15.37
N GLU A 231 11.21 0.08 -14.92
CA GLU A 231 10.02 -0.42 -14.23
C GLU A 231 9.07 -1.14 -15.20
N ALA A 232 8.89 -0.63 -16.43
CA ALA A 232 8.09 -1.27 -17.46
C ALA A 232 8.65 -2.65 -17.87
N ALA A 233 9.97 -2.79 -17.90
CA ALA A 233 10.65 -4.05 -18.22
C ALA A 233 10.46 -5.13 -17.14
N ARG A 234 10.04 -4.77 -15.91
CA ARG A 234 9.70 -5.74 -14.84
C ARG A 234 8.37 -6.46 -15.06
N TYR A 235 7.47 -5.92 -15.89
CA TYR A 235 6.16 -6.51 -16.15
C TYR A 235 6.15 -7.67 -17.17
N ASN A 236 7.30 -8.04 -17.76
CA ASN A 236 7.41 -9.20 -18.65
C ASN A 236 7.55 -10.51 -17.84
N LYS A 237 6.60 -11.43 -18.04
CA LYS A 237 6.28 -12.62 -17.22
C LYS A 237 7.39 -13.65 -16.97
N GLU A 238 8.52 -13.60 -17.66
CA GLU A 238 9.52 -14.67 -17.59
C GLU A 238 10.60 -14.47 -16.51
N GLN A 239 10.77 -13.27 -15.95
CA GLN A 239 11.90 -12.99 -15.03
C GLN A 239 11.56 -11.94 -13.96
N GLN A 240 10.63 -12.28 -13.07
CA GLN A 240 10.21 -11.41 -11.96
C GLN A 240 11.23 -11.29 -10.81
N ASP A 241 12.29 -12.10 -10.77
CA ASP A 241 13.10 -12.31 -9.55
C ASP A 241 14.45 -11.56 -9.47
N GLU A 242 14.91 -10.84 -10.49
CA GLU A 242 16.28 -10.26 -10.47
C GLU A 242 16.37 -8.72 -10.41
N ARG A 243 15.33 -7.95 -10.74
CA ARG A 243 15.44 -6.47 -10.83
C ARG A 243 14.84 -5.73 -9.63
N GLN A 244 15.65 -4.85 -9.02
CA GLN A 244 15.21 -3.93 -7.97
C GLN A 244 14.20 -2.91 -8.52
N PRO A 245 13.17 -2.51 -7.73
CA PRO A 245 12.17 -1.52 -8.14
C PRO A 245 12.78 -0.15 -8.44
N SER A 246 12.16 0.59 -9.37
CA SER A 246 12.47 2.00 -9.61
C SER A 246 12.15 2.86 -8.38
N PRO A 247 13.08 3.71 -7.88
CA PRO A 247 12.79 4.63 -6.80
C PRO A 247 11.67 5.61 -7.16
N LEU A 248 11.51 6.02 -8.44
CA LEU A 248 10.40 6.90 -8.88
C LEU A 248 9.02 6.30 -8.67
N PHE A 249 8.94 4.97 -8.75
CA PHE A 249 7.72 4.21 -8.53
C PHE A 249 7.66 3.63 -7.10
N VAL A 250 8.53 4.12 -6.20
CA VAL A 250 8.61 3.74 -4.78
C VAL A 250 8.32 4.98 -3.92
N LEU A 251 7.15 5.00 -3.29
CA LEU A 251 6.68 6.06 -2.39
C LEU A 251 7.78 6.54 -1.39
N PRO A 252 8.00 7.86 -1.22
CA PRO A 252 9.16 8.40 -0.51
C PRO A 252 8.99 8.28 1.00
N ASN A 253 10.12 8.17 1.71
CA ASN A 253 10.18 8.15 3.17
C ASN A 253 10.84 9.43 3.73
N LYS A 254 10.04 10.24 4.47
CA LYS A 254 10.36 11.24 5.53
C LYS A 254 10.77 12.69 5.16
N ARG A 255 10.01 13.68 5.69
CA ARG A 255 10.33 14.44 6.95
C ARG A 255 9.22 15.45 7.39
N SER A 256 8.81 15.27 8.66
CA SER A 256 8.44 16.30 9.66
C SER A 256 7.27 17.26 9.40
N GLY A 257 6.12 16.94 9.99
CA GLY A 257 5.06 17.89 10.31
C GLY A 257 3.78 17.63 9.53
N ALA A 258 2.89 16.83 10.11
CA ALA A 258 1.51 16.63 9.65
C ALA A 258 1.34 15.90 8.29
N ASP A 259 1.86 14.67 8.17
CA ASP A 259 1.13 13.58 7.50
C ASP A 259 1.87 12.25 7.70
N GLU A 260 1.30 11.40 8.53
CA GLU A 260 1.69 9.99 8.67
C GLU A 260 0.78 9.14 7.77
N LEU A 261 1.37 8.08 7.17
CA LEU A 261 0.80 6.93 6.43
C LEU A 261 0.81 7.12 4.89
N LEU A 262 1.50 6.32 4.06
CA LEU A 262 1.49 4.85 3.98
C LEU A 262 2.80 4.32 3.32
N GLY A 263 3.84 4.05 4.12
CA GLY A 263 5.07 3.38 3.67
C GLY A 263 5.38 2.19 4.58
N ARG A 264 5.57 0.99 3.99
CA ARG A 264 5.93 -0.30 4.63
C ARG A 264 5.65 -0.36 6.14
N ARG A 265 4.49 -0.90 6.50
CA ARG A 265 4.13 -1.16 7.90
C ARG A 265 5.30 -1.82 8.63
N ASP A 266 5.84 -1.13 9.64
CA ASP A 266 6.96 -1.62 10.41
C ASP A 266 6.47 -2.77 11.29
N VAL A 267 6.50 -3.97 10.70
CA VAL A 267 6.05 -5.21 11.31
C VAL A 267 6.73 -5.42 12.67
N LYS A 268 7.91 -4.85 12.92
CA LYS A 268 8.60 -4.99 14.21
C LYS A 268 7.94 -4.20 15.35
N ARG A 269 6.97 -3.32 15.10
CA ARG A 269 6.28 -2.52 16.15
C ARG A 269 5.13 -3.24 16.84
N TYR A 270 4.55 -4.27 16.23
CA TYR A 270 3.40 -4.99 16.79
C TYR A 270 3.83 -5.91 17.94
N ALA A 271 3.02 -5.95 19.01
CA ALA A 271 3.36 -6.61 20.27
C ALA A 271 3.64 -8.12 20.15
N THR A 272 2.97 -8.82 19.23
CA THR A 272 3.04 -10.29 19.13
C THR A 272 3.39 -10.79 17.74
N PRO A 273 4.00 -11.99 17.59
CA PRO A 273 4.15 -12.66 16.30
C PRO A 273 2.82 -12.83 15.55
N MET A 274 1.73 -13.13 16.28
CA MET A 274 0.40 -13.28 15.69
C MET A 274 -0.11 -11.96 15.10
N ALA A 275 0.06 -10.83 15.82
CA ALA A 275 -0.28 -9.50 15.31
C ALA A 275 0.51 -9.16 14.04
N ARG A 276 1.80 -9.50 13.99
CA ARG A 276 2.65 -9.35 12.80
C ARG A 276 2.13 -10.12 11.58
N ARG A 277 1.49 -11.27 11.78
CA ARG A 277 0.88 -12.07 10.70
C ARG A 277 -0.43 -11.48 10.19
N LEU A 278 -1.14 -10.69 11.01
CA LEU A 278 -2.35 -9.94 10.63
C LEU A 278 -2.05 -8.66 9.85
N VAL A 279 -0.84 -8.10 9.95
CA VAL A 279 -0.44 -6.88 9.21
C VAL A 279 -0.68 -7.01 7.70
N LYS A 280 -0.48 -8.19 7.12
CA LYS A 280 -0.77 -8.42 5.68
C LYS A 280 -2.26 -8.35 5.36
N VAL A 281 -3.12 -8.85 6.26
CA VAL A 281 -4.58 -8.76 6.11
C VAL A 281 -5.00 -7.31 6.19
N ALA A 282 -4.48 -6.59 7.19
CA ALA A 282 -4.77 -5.17 7.35
C ALA A 282 -4.26 -4.36 6.14
N ALA A 283 -3.13 -4.72 5.53
CA ALA A 283 -2.55 -4.04 4.36
C ALA A 283 -3.43 -4.23 3.13
N TYR A 284 -3.98 -5.44 2.99
CA TYR A 284 -4.96 -5.71 1.97
C TYR A 284 -6.23 -4.87 2.16
N LEU A 285 -6.84 -4.85 3.35
CA LEU A 285 -8.07 -4.09 3.58
C LEU A 285 -7.90 -2.60 3.37
N ASP A 286 -6.76 -2.05 3.76
CA ASP A 286 -6.38 -0.66 3.54
C ASP A 286 -6.21 -0.34 2.05
N ALA A 287 -5.57 -1.23 1.28
CA ALA A 287 -5.51 -1.13 -0.17
C ALA A 287 -6.90 -1.25 -0.83
N GLN A 288 -7.79 -2.10 -0.31
CA GLN A 288 -9.16 -2.19 -0.78
C GLN A 288 -9.96 -0.92 -0.48
N LEU A 289 -9.71 -0.27 0.65
CA LEU A 289 -10.32 1.03 1.00
C LEU A 289 -10.01 2.08 -0.08
N LEU A 290 -8.74 2.20 -0.46
CA LEU A 290 -8.29 3.09 -1.53
C LEU A 290 -8.88 2.71 -2.89
N SER A 291 -8.90 1.41 -3.20
CA SER A 291 -9.45 0.89 -4.46
C SER A 291 -10.94 1.21 -4.59
N LEU A 292 -11.71 1.04 -3.51
CA LEU A 292 -13.13 1.40 -3.46
C LEU A 292 -13.34 2.90 -3.72
N GLN A 293 -12.53 3.76 -3.08
CA GLN A 293 -12.60 5.21 -3.29
C GLN A 293 -12.31 5.63 -4.75
N GLN A 294 -11.48 4.86 -5.45
CA GLN A 294 -11.20 5.02 -6.88
C GLN A 294 -12.29 4.40 -7.77
N GLY A 295 -13.36 3.84 -7.19
CA GLY A 295 -14.46 3.23 -7.91
C GLY A 295 -14.17 1.82 -8.41
N SER A 296 -13.16 1.13 -7.88
CA SER A 296 -12.90 -0.29 -8.16
C SER A 296 -13.73 -1.21 -7.26
N ASP A 297 -13.88 -2.46 -7.69
CA ASP A 297 -14.53 -3.51 -6.91
C ASP A 297 -13.56 -4.21 -5.94
N ILE A 298 -14.10 -4.94 -4.97
CA ILE A 298 -13.30 -5.76 -4.05
C ILE A 298 -12.63 -6.91 -4.82
N ASP A 299 -11.33 -7.10 -4.63
CA ASP A 299 -10.58 -8.25 -5.14
C ASP A 299 -11.00 -9.54 -4.42
N GLY A 300 -11.96 -10.24 -5.00
CA GLY A 300 -12.50 -11.48 -4.43
C GLY A 300 -11.46 -12.61 -4.29
N ARG A 301 -10.40 -12.63 -5.11
CA ARG A 301 -9.34 -13.65 -5.01
C ARG A 301 -8.46 -13.39 -3.79
N GLN A 302 -8.02 -12.15 -3.60
CA GLN A 302 -7.23 -11.78 -2.42
C GLN A 302 -8.08 -11.89 -1.14
N LEU A 303 -9.35 -11.47 -1.19
CA LEU A 303 -10.28 -11.63 -0.08
C LEU A 303 -10.38 -13.09 0.37
N SER A 304 -10.56 -14.02 -0.58
CA SER A 304 -10.59 -15.46 -0.30
C SER A 304 -9.32 -15.92 0.42
N ARG A 305 -8.14 -15.52 -0.09
CA ARG A 305 -6.84 -15.90 0.49
C ARG A 305 -6.65 -15.38 1.91
N TYR A 306 -7.07 -14.14 2.18
CA TYR A 306 -6.95 -13.55 3.51
C TYR A 306 -7.99 -14.10 4.49
N ALA A 307 -9.18 -14.46 4.02
CA ALA A 307 -10.15 -15.19 4.82
C ALA A 307 -9.59 -16.57 5.23
N ASP A 308 -9.07 -17.35 4.27
CA ASP A 308 -8.40 -18.63 4.57
C ASP A 308 -7.27 -18.45 5.60
N ARG A 309 -6.45 -17.41 5.43
CA ARG A 309 -5.38 -17.09 6.39
C ARG A 309 -5.92 -16.85 7.80
N ILE A 310 -7.02 -16.14 7.99
CA ILE A 310 -7.60 -15.95 9.33
C ILE A 310 -8.09 -17.26 9.92
N LEU A 311 -8.73 -18.11 9.10
CA LEU A 311 -9.14 -19.44 9.55
C LEU A 311 -7.92 -20.27 10.01
N ASP A 312 -6.84 -20.27 9.23
CA ASP A 312 -5.63 -21.03 9.57
C ASP A 312 -4.97 -20.50 10.86
N LEU A 313 -4.96 -19.18 11.06
CA LEU A 313 -4.45 -18.57 12.30
C LEU A 313 -5.32 -18.91 13.52
N HIS A 314 -6.64 -19.01 13.32
CA HIS A 314 -7.58 -19.37 14.38
C HIS A 314 -7.43 -20.84 14.77
N ASP A 315 -7.29 -21.73 13.79
CA ASP A 315 -7.05 -23.15 13.99
C ASP A 315 -5.67 -23.40 14.66
N GLU A 316 -4.67 -22.55 14.43
CA GLU A 316 -3.33 -22.61 15.05
C GLU A 316 -3.32 -22.18 16.52
N ASP A 317 -3.84 -20.99 16.83
CA ASP A 317 -3.94 -20.49 18.20
C ASP A 317 -5.05 -19.43 18.33
N ARG A 318 -6.26 -19.92 18.67
CA ARG A 318 -7.47 -19.13 18.89
C ARG A 318 -7.25 -17.92 19.80
N GLU A 319 -6.68 -18.11 20.98
CA GLU A 319 -6.55 -17.05 21.98
C GLU A 319 -5.49 -16.02 21.57
N ALA A 320 -4.37 -16.47 20.99
CA ALA A 320 -3.38 -15.56 20.44
C ALA A 320 -3.95 -14.71 19.30
N LEU A 321 -4.83 -15.25 18.45
CA LEU A 321 -5.50 -14.51 17.39
C LEU A 321 -6.49 -13.47 17.95
N LEU A 322 -7.30 -13.85 18.94
CA LEU A 322 -8.19 -12.92 19.64
C LEU A 322 -7.41 -11.75 20.23
N PHE A 323 -6.30 -12.02 20.94
CA PHE A 323 -5.44 -10.97 21.49
C PHE A 323 -4.77 -10.12 20.40
N ALA A 324 -4.28 -10.76 19.33
CA ALA A 324 -3.62 -10.07 18.22
C ALA A 324 -4.53 -9.02 17.54
N SER A 325 -5.85 -9.24 17.53
CA SER A 325 -6.81 -8.26 17.01
C SER A 325 -6.83 -6.95 17.80
N ARG A 326 -6.32 -6.91 19.04
CA ARG A 326 -6.16 -5.69 19.85
C ARG A 326 -4.83 -4.96 19.61
N CYS A 327 -3.90 -5.60 18.92
CA CYS A 327 -2.54 -5.10 18.70
C CYS A 327 -2.38 -4.31 17.39
N LEU A 328 -3.49 -3.95 16.74
CA LEU A 328 -3.52 -3.32 15.41
C LEU A 328 -3.79 -1.81 15.47
N PHE A 329 -3.46 -1.16 16.59
CA PHE A 329 -3.76 0.26 16.80
C PHE A 329 -3.22 1.22 15.71
N PRO A 330 -2.02 1.00 15.11
CA PRO A 330 -1.54 1.84 14.01
C PRO A 330 -2.38 1.76 12.73
N GLU A 331 -3.28 0.78 12.62
CA GLU A 331 -4.11 0.58 11.45
C GLU A 331 -5.34 1.49 11.45
N PRO A 332 -5.86 1.86 10.26
CA PRO A 332 -7.09 2.62 10.17
C PRO A 332 -8.23 1.98 10.97
N LEU A 333 -9.06 2.82 11.58
CA LEU A 333 -10.15 2.38 12.46
C LEU A 333 -11.10 1.38 11.79
N VAL A 334 -11.43 1.61 10.52
CA VAL A 334 -12.30 0.73 9.73
C VAL A 334 -11.65 -0.64 9.48
N VAL A 335 -10.33 -0.67 9.28
CA VAL A 335 -9.55 -1.88 9.03
C VAL A 335 -9.45 -2.73 10.28
N ARG A 336 -9.07 -2.13 11.42
CA ARG A 336 -8.98 -2.87 12.70
C ARG A 336 -10.36 -3.36 13.17
N HIS A 337 -11.42 -2.57 12.95
CA HIS A 337 -12.80 -2.99 13.25
C HIS A 337 -13.23 -4.19 12.39
N GLY A 338 -12.98 -4.16 11.08
CA GLY A 338 -13.29 -5.29 10.19
C GLY A 338 -12.56 -6.58 10.59
N ILE A 339 -11.26 -6.50 10.91
CA ILE A 339 -10.48 -7.66 11.38
C ILE A 339 -11.01 -8.19 12.71
N ALA A 340 -11.29 -7.29 13.65
CA ALA A 340 -11.82 -7.63 14.96
C ALA A 340 -13.17 -8.36 14.85
N VAL A 341 -14.11 -7.82 14.07
CA VAL A 341 -15.43 -8.41 13.83
C VAL A 341 -15.29 -9.77 13.14
N ALA A 342 -14.44 -9.90 12.12
CA ALA A 342 -14.22 -11.16 11.43
C ALA A 342 -13.70 -12.27 12.36
N ILE A 343 -12.71 -11.96 13.20
CA ILE A 343 -12.12 -12.90 14.16
C ILE A 343 -13.16 -13.30 15.22
N HIS A 344 -13.89 -12.33 15.79
CA HIS A 344 -14.88 -12.63 16.83
C HIS A 344 -16.08 -13.40 16.28
N LEU A 345 -16.52 -13.09 15.05
CA LEU A 345 -17.56 -13.86 14.36
C LEU A 345 -17.12 -15.31 14.12
N LEU A 346 -15.93 -15.51 13.56
CA LEU A 346 -15.37 -16.86 13.33
C LEU A 346 -15.37 -17.67 14.62
N ASP A 347 -14.89 -17.06 15.69
CA ASP A 347 -14.79 -17.71 16.98
C ASP A 347 -16.15 -18.02 17.59
N PHE A 348 -17.13 -17.13 17.41
CA PHE A 348 -18.45 -17.21 18.01
C PHE A 348 -19.38 -18.20 17.30
N VAL A 349 -19.29 -18.32 15.96
CA VAL A 349 -20.08 -19.31 15.21
C VAL A 349 -19.57 -20.73 15.43
N GLY A 350 -18.29 -20.89 15.78
CA GLY A 350 -17.69 -22.13 16.24
C GLY A 350 -17.35 -23.13 15.14
N ALA A 351 -16.55 -24.14 15.49
CA ALA A 351 -15.97 -25.11 14.55
C ALA A 351 -16.96 -26.11 13.95
N SER A 352 -18.18 -26.22 14.48
CA SER A 352 -19.23 -27.11 13.95
C SER A 352 -19.78 -26.66 12.60
N MET A 353 -19.56 -25.39 12.23
CA MET A 353 -19.96 -24.86 10.95
C MET A 353 -18.96 -25.26 9.84
N PRO A 354 -19.43 -25.68 8.65
CA PRO A 354 -18.57 -26.00 7.51
C PRO A 354 -17.55 -24.89 7.22
N ARG A 355 -16.31 -25.30 6.89
CA ARG A 355 -15.20 -24.37 6.66
C ARG A 355 -15.53 -23.29 5.61
N GLU A 356 -16.19 -23.65 4.51
CA GLU A 356 -16.58 -22.69 3.48
C GLU A 356 -17.57 -21.62 3.98
N LEU A 357 -18.51 -22.00 4.86
CA LEU A 357 -19.42 -21.02 5.47
C LEU A 357 -18.67 -20.13 6.46
N ARG A 358 -17.76 -20.69 7.27
CA ARG A 358 -16.89 -19.90 8.16
C ARG A 358 -16.02 -18.93 7.37
N LYS A 359 -15.47 -19.36 6.24
CA LYS A 359 -14.68 -18.53 5.32
C LYS A 359 -15.50 -17.37 4.75
N ALA A 360 -16.72 -17.64 4.29
CA ALA A 360 -17.62 -16.59 3.83
C ALA A 360 -17.96 -15.60 4.95
N ILE A 361 -18.19 -16.06 6.17
CA ILE A 361 -18.46 -15.19 7.34
C ILE A 361 -17.26 -14.30 7.64
N VAL A 362 -16.04 -14.88 7.64
CA VAL A 362 -14.80 -14.13 7.84
C VAL A 362 -14.61 -13.08 6.76
N ALA A 363 -14.78 -13.47 5.49
CA ALA A 363 -14.64 -12.54 4.36
C ALA A 363 -15.66 -11.40 4.43
N SER A 364 -16.93 -11.69 4.72
CA SER A 364 -17.96 -10.67 4.90
C SER A 364 -17.66 -9.78 6.11
N GLY A 365 -17.22 -10.35 7.24
CA GLY A 365 -16.84 -9.59 8.43
C GLY A 365 -15.63 -8.68 8.19
N LEU A 366 -14.65 -9.10 7.39
CA LEU A 366 -13.47 -8.30 7.05
C LEU A 366 -13.83 -7.02 6.30
N ILE A 367 -14.82 -7.11 5.41
CA ILE A 367 -15.15 -6.01 4.49
C ILE A 367 -16.41 -5.24 4.86
N HIS A 368 -17.25 -5.72 5.80
CA HIS A 368 -18.62 -5.21 6.03
C HIS A 368 -18.73 -3.69 6.14
N ASP A 369 -17.69 -3.05 6.70
CA ASP A 369 -17.65 -1.63 6.99
C ASP A 369 -16.81 -0.83 5.98
N LEU A 370 -16.17 -1.46 4.99
CA LEU A 370 -15.33 -0.77 4.00
C LEU A 370 -16.12 0.19 3.11
N GLY A 371 -17.42 -0.04 2.92
CA GLY A 371 -18.30 0.91 2.25
C GLY A 371 -18.32 2.29 2.91
N LYS A 372 -17.95 2.41 4.20
CA LYS A 372 -17.87 3.70 4.89
C LYS A 372 -16.83 4.64 4.27
N ALA A 373 -15.91 4.13 3.45
CA ALA A 373 -14.98 4.96 2.66
C ALA A 373 -15.70 5.78 1.57
N LEU A 374 -16.88 5.33 1.15
CA LEU A 374 -17.65 5.87 0.03
C LEU A 374 -18.67 6.93 0.46
N VAL A 375 -18.83 7.14 1.77
CA VAL A 375 -19.69 8.19 2.33
C VAL A 375 -18.86 9.36 2.87
N PRO A 376 -19.43 10.58 3.02
CA PRO A 376 -18.68 11.74 3.50
C PRO A 376 -18.04 11.54 4.87
N GLN A 377 -16.71 11.65 4.96
CA GLN A 377 -15.95 11.35 6.18
C GLN A 377 -16.22 12.33 7.34
N VAL A 378 -16.76 13.52 7.05
CA VAL A 378 -17.17 14.51 8.06
C VAL A 378 -18.22 13.95 9.04
N LEU A 379 -19.03 12.98 8.60
CA LEU A 379 -20.08 12.36 9.43
C LEU A 379 -19.50 11.61 10.64
N PHE A 380 -18.30 11.03 10.51
CA PHE A 380 -17.66 10.27 11.58
C PHE A 380 -16.92 11.16 12.59
N LYS A 381 -16.78 12.46 12.29
CA LYS A 381 -16.16 13.47 13.16
C LYS A 381 -17.20 14.31 13.91
N ALA A 382 -18.50 14.13 13.60
CA ALA A 382 -19.56 14.90 14.22
C ALA A 382 -19.69 14.56 15.73
N PRO A 383 -19.80 15.57 16.62
CA PRO A 383 -19.99 15.33 18.05
C PRO A 383 -21.38 14.79 18.37
N HIS A 384 -22.35 14.99 17.47
CA HIS A 384 -23.72 14.50 17.58
C HIS A 384 -24.12 13.79 16.29
N PHE A 385 -24.67 12.57 16.44
CA PHE A 385 -25.09 11.75 15.32
C PHE A 385 -26.60 11.87 15.10
N GLU A 386 -27.01 12.80 14.23
CA GLU A 386 -28.41 13.08 13.91
C GLU A 386 -29.03 12.01 12.99
N ALA A 387 -30.36 12.01 12.87
CA ALA A 387 -31.08 11.10 11.98
C ALA A 387 -30.70 11.28 10.49
N SER A 388 -30.42 12.51 10.08
CA SER A 388 -29.89 12.86 8.75
C SER A 388 -28.54 12.17 8.49
N HIS A 389 -27.63 12.21 9.46
CA HIS A 389 -26.34 11.52 9.39
C HIS A 389 -26.53 10.00 9.30
N ARG A 390 -27.48 9.43 10.06
CA ARG A 390 -27.76 7.99 10.01
C ARG A 390 -28.22 7.54 8.63
N LYS A 391 -29.06 8.33 7.95
CA LYS A 391 -29.52 8.02 6.59
C LYS A 391 -28.35 7.94 5.60
N VAL A 392 -27.47 8.96 5.57
CA VAL A 392 -26.31 8.96 4.66
C VAL A 392 -25.33 7.85 5.03
N VAL A 393 -25.08 7.62 6.32
CA VAL A 393 -24.19 6.52 6.73
C VAL A 393 -24.78 5.18 6.30
N SER A 394 -26.09 4.94 6.37
CA SER A 394 -26.67 3.65 5.95
C SER A 394 -26.41 3.28 4.49
N GLU A 395 -26.17 4.26 3.62
CA GLU A 395 -25.86 4.04 2.19
C GLU A 395 -24.58 3.22 1.99
N HIS A 396 -23.66 3.23 2.97
CA HIS A 396 -22.41 2.48 2.89
C HIS A 396 -22.61 0.97 2.66
N VAL A 397 -23.75 0.43 3.13
CA VAL A 397 -24.07 -1.00 2.99
C VAL A 397 -24.33 -1.32 1.53
N GLN A 398 -25.25 -0.59 0.89
CA GLN A 398 -25.57 -0.81 -0.52
C GLN A 398 -24.37 -0.47 -1.42
N LEU A 399 -23.68 0.64 -1.13
CA LEU A 399 -22.46 1.02 -1.86
C LEU A 399 -21.38 -0.05 -1.80
N LEU A 400 -21.26 -0.81 -0.71
CA LEU A 400 -20.35 -1.94 -0.63
C LEU A 400 -20.87 -3.17 -1.39
N LEU A 401 -22.16 -3.49 -1.25
CA LEU A 401 -22.77 -4.63 -1.94
C LEU A 401 -22.62 -4.52 -3.47
N ASP A 402 -22.75 -3.31 -4.02
CA ASP A 402 -22.55 -3.00 -5.44
C ASP A 402 -21.08 -3.18 -5.90
N ARG A 403 -20.14 -3.42 -4.99
CA ARG A 403 -18.70 -3.60 -5.26
C ARG A 403 -18.22 -5.03 -5.07
N LEU A 404 -19.14 -5.99 -4.94
CA LEU A 404 -18.83 -7.40 -4.71
C LEU A 404 -18.88 -8.28 -5.97
N HIS A 405 -18.92 -7.72 -7.18
CA HIS A 405 -19.00 -8.51 -8.42
C HIS A 405 -17.86 -9.52 -8.57
N GLY A 406 -16.66 -9.19 -8.09
CA GLY A 406 -15.50 -10.09 -8.07
C GLY A 406 -15.55 -11.21 -7.03
N CYS A 407 -16.55 -11.21 -6.14
CA CYS A 407 -16.66 -12.10 -4.98
C CYS A 407 -17.73 -13.18 -5.14
N GLN A 408 -17.92 -13.73 -6.34
CA GLN A 408 -18.98 -14.71 -6.66
C GLN A 408 -18.95 -16.01 -5.84
N TRP A 409 -17.83 -16.30 -5.18
CA TRP A 409 -17.67 -17.44 -4.29
C TRP A 409 -18.33 -17.22 -2.90
N LEU A 410 -18.67 -15.98 -2.55
CA LEU A 410 -19.37 -15.69 -1.30
C LEU A 410 -20.81 -16.16 -1.38
N SER A 411 -21.26 -16.85 -0.33
CA SER A 411 -22.67 -17.19 -0.18
C SER A 411 -23.50 -15.92 -0.04
N VAL A 412 -24.48 -15.73 -0.93
CA VAL A 412 -25.40 -14.59 -0.89
C VAL A 412 -26.09 -14.49 0.47
N ALA A 413 -26.50 -15.62 1.06
CA ALA A 413 -27.14 -15.64 2.37
C ALA A 413 -26.22 -15.13 3.49
N ILE A 414 -24.91 -15.45 3.42
CA ILE A 414 -23.93 -14.96 4.40
C ILE A 414 -23.65 -13.47 4.20
N VAL A 415 -23.51 -13.02 2.95
CA VAL A 415 -23.32 -11.60 2.61
C VAL A 415 -24.51 -10.78 3.12
N GLN A 416 -25.74 -11.22 2.87
CA GLN A 416 -26.94 -10.55 3.36
C GLN A 416 -27.02 -10.55 4.89
N ALA A 417 -26.64 -11.64 5.55
CA ALA A 417 -26.66 -11.69 7.01
C ALA A 417 -25.60 -10.81 7.68
N VAL A 418 -24.37 -10.78 7.13
CA VAL A 418 -23.20 -10.15 7.78
C VAL A 418 -22.93 -8.73 7.28
N ILE A 419 -23.17 -8.43 6.00
CA ILE A 419 -22.99 -7.07 5.46
C ILE A 419 -24.33 -6.33 5.49
N GLY A 420 -25.38 -6.94 4.96
CA GLY A 420 -26.72 -6.36 4.94
C GLY A 420 -27.33 -6.22 6.33
N GLY A 421 -27.24 -7.27 7.15
CA GLY A 421 -28.02 -7.40 8.38
C GLY A 421 -27.30 -7.05 9.70
N ILE A 422 -25.99 -6.79 9.69
CA ILE A 422 -25.22 -6.58 10.95
C ILE A 422 -25.61 -5.29 11.68
N ASN A 423 -26.05 -4.29 10.93
CA ASN A 423 -26.51 -3.02 11.44
C ASN A 423 -28.02 -3.01 11.79
N GLU A 424 -28.73 -4.10 11.45
CA GLU A 424 -30.15 -4.23 11.76
C GLU A 424 -30.40 -4.52 13.24
N ARG A 425 -31.60 -4.19 13.72
CA ARG A 425 -32.01 -4.36 15.13
C ARG A 425 -33.35 -5.07 15.22
N MET A 426 -33.55 -5.81 16.31
CA MET A 426 -34.75 -6.65 16.50
C MET A 426 -36.07 -5.84 16.50
N ASP A 427 -36.01 -4.54 16.80
CA ASP A 427 -37.13 -3.60 16.82
C ASP A 427 -37.30 -2.80 15.51
N GLY A 428 -36.49 -3.07 14.48
CA GLY A 428 -36.51 -2.33 13.21
C GLY A 428 -35.84 -0.95 13.25
N SER A 429 -35.19 -0.58 14.37
CA SER A 429 -34.48 0.70 14.48
C SER A 429 -33.13 0.74 13.75
N GLY A 430 -32.72 -0.39 13.18
CA GLY A 430 -31.49 -0.58 12.42
C GLY A 430 -31.58 -0.11 10.97
N TYR A 431 -30.60 -0.51 10.17
CA TYR A 431 -30.47 -0.16 8.75
C TYR A 431 -29.70 -1.26 8.00
N PRO A 432 -29.75 -1.32 6.65
CA PRO A 432 -30.37 -0.37 5.71
C PRO A 432 -31.89 -0.51 5.53
N GLU A 433 -32.45 -1.69 5.75
CA GLU A 433 -33.86 -2.00 5.44
C GLU A 433 -34.80 -1.72 6.62
N GLY A 434 -34.27 -1.71 7.85
CA GLY A 434 -35.07 -1.47 9.06
C GLY A 434 -36.02 -2.63 9.38
N VAL A 435 -35.65 -3.86 9.02
CA VAL A 435 -36.52 -5.04 9.19
C VAL A 435 -36.60 -5.49 10.65
N GLY A 436 -37.74 -6.10 11.01
CA GLY A 436 -37.98 -6.59 12.36
C GLY A 436 -37.25 -7.90 12.67
N GLY A 437 -37.12 -8.23 13.96
CA GLY A 437 -36.37 -9.40 14.42
C GLY A 437 -36.85 -10.77 13.92
N THR A 438 -38.08 -10.86 13.40
CA THR A 438 -38.63 -12.07 12.75
C THR A 438 -38.06 -12.30 11.36
N GLU A 439 -37.63 -11.24 10.67
CA GLU A 439 -37.06 -11.28 9.32
C GLU A 439 -35.53 -11.44 9.36
N LEU A 440 -34.91 -11.10 10.49
CA LEU A 440 -33.47 -11.27 10.69
C LEU A 440 -33.09 -12.75 10.78
N SER A 441 -32.12 -13.14 9.97
CA SER A 441 -31.47 -14.45 10.09
C SER A 441 -30.75 -14.57 11.43
N GLU A 442 -30.59 -15.80 11.92
CA GLU A 442 -29.87 -16.06 13.18
C GLU A 442 -28.40 -15.58 13.10
N LEU A 443 -27.78 -15.63 11.92
CA LEU A 443 -26.43 -15.08 11.71
C LEU A 443 -26.41 -13.54 11.76
N ALA A 444 -27.43 -12.86 11.23
CA ALA A 444 -27.54 -11.39 11.34
C ALA A 444 -27.67 -10.96 12.81
N LYS A 445 -28.52 -11.66 13.58
CA LYS A 445 -28.68 -11.43 15.03
C LYS A 445 -27.38 -11.63 15.80
N ALA A 446 -26.65 -12.71 15.50
CA ALA A 446 -25.34 -12.97 16.08
C ALA A 446 -24.33 -11.87 15.71
N SER A 447 -24.30 -11.46 14.43
CA SER A 447 -23.38 -10.45 13.92
C SER A 447 -23.62 -9.08 14.55
N ALA A 448 -24.88 -8.68 14.72
CA ALA A 448 -25.24 -7.42 15.38
C ALA A 448 -24.71 -7.34 16.82
N VAL A 449 -24.70 -8.45 17.55
CA VAL A 449 -24.12 -8.52 18.90
C VAL A 449 -22.59 -8.36 18.84
N VAL A 450 -21.92 -9.07 17.93
CA VAL A 450 -20.45 -8.98 17.77
C VAL A 450 -20.03 -7.56 17.38
N ASP A 451 -20.68 -6.97 16.38
CA ASP A 451 -20.36 -5.63 15.90
C ASP A 451 -20.51 -4.57 17.00
N VAL A 452 -21.60 -4.61 17.77
CA VAL A 452 -21.81 -3.67 18.87
C VAL A 452 -20.78 -3.84 19.98
N VAL A 453 -20.39 -5.07 20.31
CA VAL A 453 -19.32 -5.29 21.28
C VAL A 453 -18.02 -4.66 20.80
N GLU A 454 -17.62 -4.92 19.56
CA GLU A 454 -16.37 -4.41 19.01
C GLU A 454 -16.41 -2.88 18.79
N ALA A 455 -17.53 -2.34 18.35
CA ALA A 455 -17.72 -0.90 18.20
C ALA A 455 -17.68 -0.16 19.55
N MET A 456 -18.17 -0.75 20.64
CA MET A 456 -18.20 -0.12 21.97
C MET A 456 -16.86 -0.17 22.71
N ARG A 457 -15.93 -1.03 22.29
CA ARG A 457 -14.57 -1.11 22.84
C ARG A 457 -13.63 0.01 22.38
N ARG A 458 -14.03 0.76 21.36
CA ARG A 458 -13.27 1.90 20.82
C ARG A 458 -13.91 3.23 21.15
N ASP A 459 -13.06 4.26 21.18
CA ASP A 459 -13.47 5.65 21.23
C ASP A 459 -14.20 6.04 19.93
N ARG A 460 -15.12 6.99 20.08
CA ARG A 460 -15.76 7.71 18.99
C ARG A 460 -15.78 9.20 19.34
N ALA A 461 -15.99 10.05 18.33
CA ALA A 461 -16.12 11.50 18.54
C ALA A 461 -17.16 11.87 19.61
N ASP A 462 -18.21 11.06 19.75
CA ASP A 462 -19.34 11.26 20.65
C ASP A 462 -19.25 10.50 21.99
N ARG A 463 -18.30 9.55 22.15
CA ARG A 463 -18.18 8.76 23.39
C ARG A 463 -16.82 8.08 23.57
N PRO A 464 -16.35 7.91 24.82
CA PRO A 464 -15.18 7.09 25.10
C PRO A 464 -15.47 5.59 24.93
N ALA A 465 -14.40 4.80 24.83
CA ALA A 465 -14.39 3.35 24.92
C ALA A 465 -15.01 2.86 26.24
N LYS A 466 -15.63 1.68 26.19
CA LYS A 466 -16.31 1.06 27.34
C LYS A 466 -15.65 -0.25 27.71
N THR A 467 -15.73 -0.59 28.99
CA THR A 467 -15.35 -1.93 29.48
C THR A 467 -16.36 -2.97 29.00
N VAL A 468 -15.95 -4.22 28.86
CA VAL A 468 -16.80 -5.37 28.54
C VAL A 468 -17.99 -5.47 29.48
N GLN A 469 -17.82 -5.15 30.77
CA GLN A 469 -18.92 -5.16 31.73
C GLN A 469 -19.96 -4.07 31.42
N GLN A 470 -19.52 -2.88 31.01
CA GLN A 470 -20.43 -1.81 30.58
C GLN A 470 -21.13 -2.18 29.27
N ILE A 471 -20.44 -2.85 28.35
CA ILE A 471 -20.97 -3.32 27.07
C ILE A 471 -22.03 -4.41 27.30
N TYR A 472 -21.74 -5.42 28.13
CA TYR A 472 -22.69 -6.47 28.48
C TYR A 472 -23.92 -5.90 29.18
N ARG A 473 -23.73 -4.94 30.09
CA ARG A 473 -24.85 -4.23 30.71
C ARG A 473 -25.69 -3.50 29.68
N HIS A 474 -25.07 -2.82 28.71
CA HIS A 474 -25.78 -2.16 27.62
C HIS A 474 -26.62 -3.15 26.81
N LEU A 475 -26.03 -4.25 26.35
CA LEU A 475 -26.75 -5.29 25.59
C LEU A 475 -27.94 -5.86 26.37
N LEU A 476 -27.73 -6.20 27.65
CA LEU A 476 -28.79 -6.74 28.53
C LEU A 476 -29.92 -5.73 28.82
N GLN A 477 -29.62 -4.43 28.77
CA GLN A 477 -30.61 -3.35 28.94
C GLN A 477 -31.38 -3.02 27.66
N HIS A 478 -30.95 -3.52 26.49
CA HIS A 478 -31.60 -3.29 25.19
C HIS A 478 -32.07 -4.60 24.53
N PRO A 479 -32.88 -5.45 25.23
CA PRO A 479 -33.34 -6.73 24.69
C PRO A 479 -34.32 -6.61 23.51
N HIS A 480 -34.84 -5.40 23.28
CA HIS A 480 -35.68 -5.08 22.14
C HIS A 480 -34.87 -4.81 20.86
N GLN A 481 -33.60 -4.43 20.98
CA GLN A 481 -32.70 -4.17 19.85
C GLN A 481 -31.84 -5.40 19.50
N PHE A 482 -31.50 -6.23 20.49
CA PHE A 482 -30.60 -7.37 20.34
C PHE A 482 -31.25 -8.66 20.86
N ASP A 483 -31.04 -9.78 20.16
CA ASP A 483 -31.60 -11.08 20.55
C ASP A 483 -30.92 -11.59 21.84
N MET A 484 -31.72 -11.77 22.89
CA MET A 484 -31.28 -12.19 24.22
C MET A 484 -30.58 -13.55 24.23
N ARG A 485 -30.92 -14.47 23.32
CA ARG A 485 -30.28 -15.79 23.22
C ARG A 485 -28.83 -15.63 22.74
N TRP A 486 -28.62 -14.77 21.75
CA TRP A 486 -27.30 -14.46 21.21
C TRP A 486 -26.45 -13.65 22.19
N ILE A 487 -27.04 -12.69 22.93
CA ILE A 487 -26.34 -11.98 24.01
C ILE A 487 -25.82 -12.95 25.06
N LYS A 488 -26.69 -13.84 25.58
CA LYS A 488 -26.30 -14.83 26.60
C LYS A 488 -25.22 -15.77 26.09
N ARG A 489 -25.35 -16.24 24.85
CA ARG A 489 -24.34 -17.10 24.21
C ARG A 489 -23.00 -16.37 24.07
N TYR A 490 -23.01 -15.08 23.71
CA TYR A 490 -21.78 -14.28 23.61
C TYR A 490 -21.08 -14.15 24.96
N ILE A 491 -21.82 -13.78 26.00
CA ILE A 491 -21.28 -13.64 27.37
C ILE A 491 -20.73 -14.97 27.88
N GLU A 492 -21.43 -16.07 27.64
CA GLU A 492 -20.98 -17.41 28.07
C GLU A 492 -19.72 -17.87 27.31
N HIS A 493 -19.62 -17.54 26.02
CA HIS A 493 -18.51 -17.93 25.16
C HIS A 493 -17.23 -17.14 25.45
N PHE A 494 -17.34 -15.82 25.58
CA PHE A 494 -16.20 -14.93 25.80
C PHE A 494 -15.90 -14.67 27.28
N LYS A 495 -16.80 -15.09 28.19
CA LYS A 495 -16.71 -14.90 29.65
C LYS A 495 -16.75 -13.42 30.07
N GLY A 496 -16.81 -13.19 31.39
CA GLY A 496 -16.94 -11.84 31.95
C GLY A 496 -15.72 -10.94 31.77
N LEU A 497 -14.56 -11.52 31.46
CA LEU A 497 -13.31 -10.82 31.23
C LEU A 497 -12.51 -11.55 30.12
N PRO A 498 -12.83 -11.31 28.84
CA PRO A 498 -12.30 -12.07 27.72
C PRO A 498 -10.80 -11.84 27.49
N VAL A 499 -10.22 -12.73 26.67
CA VAL A 499 -8.91 -12.51 26.06
C VAL A 499 -8.90 -11.14 25.35
N GLY A 500 -7.83 -10.37 25.56
CA GLY A 500 -7.72 -9.00 25.06
C GLY A 500 -8.37 -7.93 25.95
N SER A 501 -8.86 -8.26 27.15
CA SER A 501 -9.20 -7.26 28.17
C SER A 501 -7.95 -6.82 28.96
N LEU A 502 -7.82 -5.52 29.21
CA LEU A 502 -6.82 -4.97 30.13
C LEU A 502 -7.34 -5.06 31.56
N ALA A 503 -6.82 -6.00 32.34
CA ALA A 503 -7.25 -6.26 33.70
C ALA A 503 -6.39 -5.49 34.72
N ARG A 504 -7.04 -4.92 35.75
CA ARG A 504 -6.39 -4.43 36.96
C ARG A 504 -6.44 -5.52 38.04
N PHE A 505 -5.31 -5.79 38.68
CA PHE A 505 -5.18 -6.81 39.71
C PHE A 505 -5.05 -6.20 41.10
N SER A 506 -5.29 -6.99 42.16
CA SER A 506 -5.21 -6.52 43.55
C SER A 506 -3.80 -6.11 43.99
N SER A 507 -2.76 -6.53 43.27
CA SER A 507 -1.38 -6.05 43.44
C SER A 507 -1.15 -4.61 42.95
N GLN A 508 -2.19 -3.93 42.45
CA GLN A 508 -2.14 -2.64 41.75
C GLN A 508 -1.43 -2.69 40.38
N GLN A 509 -0.95 -3.86 39.95
CA GLN A 509 -0.48 -4.06 38.58
C GLN A 509 -1.66 -4.23 37.61
N GLN A 510 -1.39 -4.02 36.34
CA GLN A 510 -2.34 -4.22 35.26
C GLN A 510 -1.68 -5.00 34.10
N GLY A 511 -2.49 -5.72 33.34
CA GLY A 511 -2.00 -6.48 32.20
C GLY A 511 -3.11 -7.00 31.30
N TRP A 512 -2.75 -7.22 30.04
CA TRP A 512 -3.61 -7.78 29.02
C TRP A 512 -3.77 -9.28 29.22
N ILE A 513 -5.00 -9.77 29.22
CA ILE A 513 -5.28 -11.19 29.28
C ILE A 513 -4.95 -11.83 27.94
N LEU A 514 -3.99 -12.75 27.95
CA LEU A 514 -3.60 -13.53 26.78
C LEU A 514 -4.36 -14.85 26.70
N ARG A 515 -4.59 -15.49 27.84
CA ARG A 515 -5.25 -16.81 27.93
C ARG A 515 -6.15 -16.94 29.15
N LEU A 516 -7.17 -17.78 29.03
CA LEU A 516 -8.13 -18.10 30.07
C LEU A 516 -8.20 -19.62 30.32
N ASP A 517 -8.50 -20.01 31.56
CA ASP A 517 -8.94 -21.38 31.87
C ASP A 517 -10.41 -21.61 31.47
N ALA A 518 -10.89 -22.84 31.61
CA ALA A 518 -12.28 -23.21 31.31
C ALA A 518 -13.33 -22.45 32.16
N LYS A 519 -12.93 -21.93 33.33
CA LYS A 519 -13.78 -21.13 34.23
C LYS A 519 -13.74 -19.64 33.91
N GLY A 520 -12.87 -19.21 33.01
CA GLY A 520 -12.67 -17.80 32.64
C GLY A 520 -11.67 -17.05 33.54
N ASN A 521 -10.81 -17.76 34.28
CA ASN A 521 -9.73 -17.14 35.04
C ASN A 521 -8.49 -16.93 34.15
N PRO A 522 -7.77 -15.81 34.27
CA PRO A 522 -6.54 -15.58 33.51
C PRO A 522 -5.43 -16.58 33.85
N THR A 523 -4.87 -17.23 32.83
CA THR A 523 -3.72 -18.16 32.95
C THR A 523 -2.45 -17.60 32.35
N GLU A 524 -2.55 -16.70 31.37
CA GLU A 524 -1.43 -15.92 30.85
C GLU A 524 -1.80 -14.44 30.76
N VAL A 525 -0.93 -13.55 31.27
CA VAL A 525 -1.13 -12.10 31.30
C VAL A 525 0.13 -11.38 30.82
N LEU A 526 -0.02 -10.47 29.86
CA LEU A 526 1.04 -9.57 29.41
C LEU A 526 0.97 -8.27 30.22
N LEU A 527 1.96 -8.02 31.07
CA LEU A 527 1.98 -6.82 31.90
C LEU A 527 1.97 -5.55 31.05
N ALA A 528 1.27 -4.52 31.50
CA ALA A 528 1.16 -3.24 30.81
C ALA A 528 1.46 -2.09 31.79
N PRO A 529 2.58 -1.37 31.63
CA PRO A 529 2.91 -0.23 32.50
C PRO A 529 1.86 0.88 32.44
N GLN A 530 1.23 1.08 31.29
CA GLN A 530 0.23 2.11 31.03
C GLN A 530 -1.03 1.52 30.37
N ALA A 531 -2.15 2.24 30.49
CA ALA A 531 -3.43 1.84 29.92
C ALA A 531 -3.54 2.28 28.46
N GLU A 532 -2.67 1.73 27.62
CA GLU A 532 -2.54 2.05 26.19
C GLU A 532 -2.66 0.79 25.33
N PRO A 533 -3.04 0.91 24.04
CA PRO A 533 -3.10 -0.21 23.12
C PRO A 533 -1.77 -0.98 23.06
N PRO A 534 -1.80 -2.32 23.03
CA PRO A 534 -0.60 -3.14 23.15
C PRO A 534 0.28 -3.04 21.89
N MET A 535 1.44 -2.43 22.06
CA MET A 535 2.52 -2.28 21.09
C MET A 535 3.81 -2.87 21.67
N ARG A 536 4.79 -3.19 20.81
CA ARG A 536 6.01 -3.88 21.26
C ARG A 536 6.81 -3.09 22.32
N ASP A 537 6.75 -1.77 22.26
CA ASP A 537 7.49 -0.84 23.09
C ASP A 537 6.78 -0.46 24.41
N ASN A 538 5.47 -0.76 24.55
CA ASN A 538 4.69 -0.42 25.75
C ASN A 538 4.15 -1.64 26.52
N VAL A 539 4.65 -2.84 26.24
CA VAL A 539 4.29 -4.08 26.95
C VAL A 539 5.47 -4.64 27.74
N GLY A 540 5.16 -5.25 28.89
CA GLY A 540 6.12 -5.81 29.83
C GLY A 540 6.28 -7.33 29.72
N ALA A 541 6.65 -7.95 30.83
CA ALA A 541 6.82 -9.40 30.92
C ALA A 541 5.48 -10.15 30.86
N ILE A 542 5.52 -11.38 30.36
CA ILE A 542 4.39 -12.31 30.42
C ILE A 542 4.45 -13.08 31.75
N VAL A 543 3.34 -13.09 32.48
CA VAL A 543 3.10 -13.93 33.65
C VAL A 543 2.27 -15.13 33.21
N LYS A 544 2.72 -16.35 33.54
CA LYS A 544 2.08 -17.61 33.15
C LYS A 544 1.79 -18.47 34.38
N ASP A 545 0.74 -19.29 34.31
CA ASP A 545 0.33 -20.38 35.22
C ASP A 545 0.00 -19.99 36.68
N ASP A 546 0.76 -19.08 37.28
CA ASP A 546 0.65 -18.59 38.66
C ASP A 546 0.19 -17.11 38.72
N VAL A 547 -0.63 -16.70 37.75
CA VAL A 547 -1.16 -15.33 37.63
C VAL A 547 -1.81 -14.83 38.91
N THR A 548 -2.68 -15.65 39.52
CA THR A 548 -3.40 -15.25 40.75
C THR A 548 -2.46 -15.13 41.95
N GLU A 549 -1.41 -15.95 42.04
CA GLU A 549 -0.44 -15.85 43.14
C GLU A 549 0.46 -14.62 42.99
N ARG A 550 0.85 -14.30 41.76
CA ARG A 550 1.79 -13.20 41.48
C ARG A 550 1.12 -11.83 41.39
N LEU A 551 -0.06 -11.76 40.78
CA LEU A 551 -0.79 -10.50 40.56
C LEU A 551 -1.96 -10.33 41.55
N GLY A 552 -2.42 -11.41 42.18
CA GLY A 552 -3.63 -11.41 42.97
C GLY A 552 -4.89 -11.55 42.10
N ARG A 553 -6.06 -11.28 42.69
CA ARG A 553 -7.35 -11.39 41.99
C ARG A 553 -7.58 -10.23 41.04
N THR A 554 -8.31 -10.47 39.96
CA THR A 554 -8.81 -9.41 39.06
C THR A 554 -9.81 -8.53 39.79
N VAL A 555 -9.55 -7.22 39.83
CA VAL A 555 -10.40 -6.20 40.47
C VAL A 555 -11.39 -5.60 39.46
N GLY A 556 -11.00 -5.49 38.19
CA GLY A 556 -11.84 -4.98 37.11
C GLY A 556 -11.08 -4.82 35.81
N GLU A 557 -11.78 -4.38 34.77
CA GLU A 557 -11.18 -4.03 33.47
C GLU A 557 -10.97 -2.51 33.38
N ILE A 558 -9.91 -2.11 32.67
CA ILE A 558 -9.65 -0.73 32.27
C ILE A 558 -10.03 -0.61 30.80
N ALA A 559 -10.88 0.35 30.46
CA ALA A 559 -11.26 0.61 29.08
C ALA A 559 -10.06 1.20 28.32
N VAL A 560 -9.68 0.57 27.20
CA VAL A 560 -8.64 1.04 26.30
C VAL A 560 -9.16 0.92 24.87
N SER A 561 -9.10 2.03 24.13
CA SER A 561 -9.49 2.11 22.73
C SER A 561 -8.45 1.42 21.85
N THR A 562 -8.73 0.16 21.50
CA THR A 562 -7.84 -0.70 20.70
C THR A 562 -8.20 -0.72 19.22
#